data_AF-W1YWE7-F1
#
_entry.id   AF-W1YWE7-F1
#
_cell.length_a   1.000
_cell.length_b   1.000
_cell.length_c   1.000
_cell.angle_alpha   90.00
_cell.angle_beta   90.00
_cell.angle_gamma   90.00
#
_symmetry.space_group_name_H-M   'P 1'
#
loop_
_entity.id
_entity.type
_entity.pdbx_description
1 polymer ?
#
loop_
_entity_poly.entity_id
_entity_poly.type
_entity_poly.pdbx_seq_one_letter_code
_entity_poly.pdbx_strand_id
1 'polypeptide(L)' 'SQPESPSVPIHNQIRGDDPLRLVGEKLIKENTAAMYATLNVNSEEKLHECVAMLRSARRIILTGIGASGLVAQNFAWKLD' A
#
# COMPACT_ATOMS: atom_id res chain seq x y z
N SER A 1 24.59 32.78 -17.00
CA SER A 1 24.05 31.67 -16.20
C SER A 1 23.11 30.87 -17.07
N GLN A 2 23.44 29.61 -17.39
CA GLN A 2 22.51 28.74 -18.11
C GLN A 2 21.33 28.38 -17.18
N PRO A 3 20.08 28.30 -17.69
CA PRO A 3 18.97 27.82 -16.90
C PRO A 3 19.17 26.34 -16.56
N GLU A 4 19.06 25.98 -15.29
CA GLU A 4 19.06 24.57 -14.89
C GLU A 4 17.91 23.85 -15.59
N SER A 5 18.22 22.69 -16.18
CA SER A 5 17.22 21.89 -16.87
C SER A 5 16.16 21.43 -15.87
N PRO A 6 14.86 21.57 -16.18
CA PRO A 6 13.80 21.20 -15.24
C PRO A 6 13.90 19.72 -14.93
N SER A 7 14.06 19.41 -13.64
CA SER A 7 14.25 18.04 -13.21
C SER A 7 13.01 17.17 -13.49
N VAL A 8 13.25 15.95 -13.98
CA VAL A 8 12.20 15.08 -14.51
C VAL A 8 11.54 14.28 -13.36
N PRO A 9 10.20 14.27 -13.23
CA PRO A 9 9.52 13.42 -12.26
C PRO A 9 9.62 11.94 -12.67
N ILE A 10 9.93 11.06 -11.72
CA ILE A 10 9.99 9.61 -11.93
C ILE A 10 8.73 8.93 -11.39
N HIS A 11 8.37 9.22 -10.15
CA HIS A 11 7.25 8.57 -9.47
C HIS A 11 6.75 9.46 -8.34
N ASN A 12 5.46 9.79 -8.36
CA ASN A 12 4.83 10.68 -7.38
C ASN A 12 5.67 11.95 -7.11
N GLN A 13 6.30 12.10 -5.95
CA GLN A 13 7.14 13.26 -5.62
C GLN A 13 8.65 13.04 -5.87
N ILE A 14 9.06 11.83 -6.29
CA ILE A 14 10.44 11.47 -6.59
C ILE A 14 10.84 12.04 -7.96
N ARG A 15 11.99 12.70 -7.97
CA ARG A 15 12.59 13.37 -9.12
C ARG A 15 13.89 12.67 -9.52
N GLY A 16 14.26 12.73 -10.79
CA GLY A 16 15.41 11.98 -11.32
C GLY A 16 16.79 12.44 -10.85
N ASP A 17 16.86 13.63 -10.26
CA ASP A 17 18.06 14.21 -9.66
C ASP A 17 18.05 14.16 -8.12
N ASP A 18 17.04 13.56 -7.49
CA ASP A 18 17.01 13.40 -6.04
C ASP A 18 18.18 12.53 -5.56
N PRO A 19 18.93 12.94 -4.53
CA PRO A 19 19.86 12.05 -3.85
C PRO A 19 19.12 10.83 -3.28
N LEU A 20 19.74 9.65 -3.28
CA LEU A 20 19.11 8.39 -2.80
C LEU A 20 18.51 8.51 -1.40
N ARG A 21 19.13 9.29 -0.52
CA ARG A 21 18.58 9.57 0.81
C ARG A 21 17.22 10.26 0.74
N LEU A 22 17.09 11.28 -0.10
CA LEU A 22 15.84 12.03 -0.28
C LEU A 22 14.77 11.15 -0.95
N VAL A 23 15.16 10.28 -1.88
CA VAL A 23 14.26 9.26 -2.45
C VAL A 23 13.70 8.36 -1.34
N GLY A 24 14.55 7.87 -0.44
CA GLY A 24 14.12 7.07 0.72
C GLY A 24 13.17 7.83 1.64
N GLU A 25 13.46 9.10 1.96
CA GLU A 25 12.58 9.96 2.77
C GLU A 25 11.20 10.16 2.11
N LYS A 26 11.16 10.32 0.79
CA LYS A 26 9.90 10.44 0.02
C LYS A 26 9.09 9.14 0.04
N LEU A 27 9.74 7.99 -0.16
CA LEU A 27 9.08 6.67 -0.10
C LEU A 27 8.47 6.40 1.29
N ILE A 28 9.19 6.73 2.37
CA ILE A 28 8.68 6.57 3.75
C ILE A 28 7.46 7.46 3.98
N LYS A 29 7.52 8.72 3.52
CA LYS A 29 6.40 9.67 3.63
C LYS A 29 5.17 9.16 2.89
N GLU A 30 5.34 8.65 1.68
CA GLU A 30 4.26 8.09 0.87
C GLU A 30 3.65 6.84 1.51
N ASN A 31 4.48 5.92 2.00
CA ASN A 31 4.01 4.73 2.71
C ASN A 31 3.21 5.10 3.96
N THR A 32 3.72 6.04 4.76
CA THR A 32 3.02 6.54 5.95
C THR A 32 1.66 7.17 5.59
N ALA A 33 1.61 7.98 4.54
CA ALA A 33 0.37 8.58 4.07
C ALA A 33 -0.64 7.51 3.60
N ALA A 34 -0.17 6.47 2.89
CA ALA A 34 -1.00 5.35 2.47
C ALA A 34 -1.55 4.55 3.67
N MET A 35 -0.74 4.35 4.73
CA MET A 35 -1.19 3.72 5.97
C MET A 35 -2.32 4.52 6.65
N TYR A 36 -2.17 5.85 6.75
CA TYR A 36 -3.24 6.71 7.31
C TYR A 36 -4.50 6.70 6.46
N ALA A 37 -4.37 6.75 5.12
CA ALA A 37 -5.52 6.63 4.22
C ALA A 37 -6.23 5.28 4.41
N THR A 38 -5.47 4.18 4.53
CA THR A 38 -6.00 2.84 4.79
C THR A 38 -6.73 2.78 6.13
N LEU A 39 -6.19 3.36 7.19
CA LEU A 39 -6.86 3.44 8.49
C LEU A 39 -8.18 4.22 8.40
N ASN A 40 -8.18 5.37 7.72
CA ASN A 40 -9.34 6.25 7.64
C ASN A 40 -10.53 5.64 6.89
N VAL A 41 -10.28 4.81 5.86
CA VAL A 41 -11.38 4.18 5.09
C VAL A 41 -11.94 2.91 5.76
N ASN A 42 -11.19 2.32 6.68
CA ASN A 42 -11.56 1.11 7.42
C ASN A 42 -12.02 1.46 8.83
N SER A 43 -13.30 1.78 8.99
CA SER A 43 -13.89 1.99 10.32
C SER A 43 -13.85 0.71 11.15
N GLU A 44 -13.76 0.87 12.47
CA GLU A 44 -13.78 -0.23 13.43
C GLU A 44 -15.02 -1.13 13.27
N GLU A 45 -16.18 -0.53 13.02
CA GLU A 45 -17.43 -1.24 12.73
C GLU A 45 -17.32 -2.17 11.52
N LYS A 46 -16.78 -1.68 10.39
CA LYS A 46 -16.59 -2.50 9.18
C LYS A 46 -15.60 -3.63 9.42
N LEU A 47 -14.55 -3.38 10.20
CA LEU A 47 -13.57 -4.41 10.56
C LEU A 47 -14.23 -5.50 11.41
N HIS A 48 -15.07 -5.14 12.38
CA HIS A 48 -15.84 -6.11 13.16
C HIS A 48 -16.81 -6.93 12.30
N GLU A 49 -17.53 -6.29 11.38
CA GLU A 49 -18.42 -6.96 10.43
C GLU A 49 -17.63 -7.96 9.57
N CYS A 50 -16.50 -7.55 8.98
CA CYS A 50 -15.63 -8.43 8.22
C CYS A 50 -15.14 -9.62 9.04
N VAL A 51 -14.73 -9.43 10.30
CA VAL A 51 -14.30 -10.53 11.17
C VAL A 51 -15.45 -11.49 11.45
N ALA A 52 -16.66 -11.00 11.69
CA ALA A 52 -17.84 -11.85 11.89
C ALA A 52 -18.17 -12.67 10.62
N MET A 53 -18.08 -12.06 9.44
CA MET A 53 -18.25 -12.76 8.16
C MET A 53 -17.20 -13.85 7.96
N LEU A 54 -15.92 -13.54 8.23
CA LEU A 54 -14.84 -14.52 8.10
C LEU A 54 -15.02 -15.70 9.06
N ARG A 55 -15.40 -15.44 10.32
CA ARG A 55 -15.62 -16.49 11.34
C ARG A 55 -16.81 -17.39 11.05
N SER A 56 -17.85 -16.87 10.40
CA SER A 56 -19.05 -17.64 10.04
C SER A 56 -18.94 -18.34 8.68
N ALA A 57 -17.90 -18.05 7.89
CA ALA A 57 -17.71 -18.62 6.58
C ALA A 57 -17.34 -20.11 6.66
N ARG A 58 -18.07 -20.95 5.93
CA ARG A 58 -17.71 -22.38 5.76
C ARG A 58 -16.46 -22.57 4.89
N ARG A 59 -16.20 -21.60 4.01
CA ARG A 59 -15.09 -21.60 3.06
C ARG A 59 -14.79 -20.16 2.67
N ILE A 60 -13.50 -19.81 2.66
CA ILE A 60 -13.00 -18.53 2.16
C ILE A 60 -12.21 -18.80 0.88
N ILE A 61 -12.53 -18.07 -0.20
CA ILE A 61 -11.83 -18.17 -1.48
C ILE A 61 -11.15 -16.83 -1.72
N LEU A 62 -9.82 -16.85 -1.78
CA LEU A 62 -9.01 -15.68 -2.09
C LEU A 62 -8.52 -15.77 -3.53
N THR A 63 -8.63 -14.68 -4.29
CA THR A 63 -8.15 -14.60 -5.67
C THR A 63 -7.35 -13.32 -5.86
N GLY A 64 -6.30 -13.38 -6.68
CA GLY A 64 -5.43 -12.24 -6.97
C GLY A 64 -4.43 -12.60 -8.06
N ILE A 65 -4.05 -11.61 -8.88
CA ILE A 65 -3.11 -11.78 -10.00
C ILE A 65 -1.89 -10.88 -9.73
N GLY A 66 -0.69 -11.37 -10.05
CA GLY A 66 0.56 -10.63 -9.83
C GLY A 66 0.83 -10.37 -8.35
N ALA A 67 1.21 -9.13 -8.00
CA ALA A 67 1.49 -8.74 -6.61
C ALA A 67 0.29 -8.98 -5.68
N SER A 68 -0.94 -8.75 -6.15
CA SER A 68 -2.16 -9.04 -5.39
C SER A 68 -2.34 -10.54 -5.13
N GLY A 69 -1.82 -11.40 -6.00
CA GLY A 69 -1.79 -12.85 -5.78
C GLY A 69 -0.88 -13.25 -4.62
N LEU A 70 0.29 -12.60 -4.49
CA LEU A 70 1.20 -12.81 -3.36
C LEU A 70 0.57 -12.36 -2.03
N VAL A 71 -0.15 -11.24 -2.05
CA VAL A 71 -0.90 -10.75 -0.88
C VAL A 71 -2.04 -11.71 -0.51
N ALA A 72 -2.79 -12.20 -1.50
CA ALA A 72 -3.85 -13.19 -1.29
C ALA A 72 -3.30 -14.49 -0.69
N GLN A 73 -2.16 -14.98 -1.18
CA GLN A 73 -1.50 -16.16 -0.62
C GLN A 73 -1.02 -15.94 0.82
N ASN A 74 -0.41 -14.78 1.11
CA ASN A 74 -0.01 -14.44 2.46
C ASN A 74 -1.20 -14.37 3.43
N PHE A 75 -2.32 -13.82 2.97
CA PHE A 75 -3.53 -13.74 3.78
C PHE A 75 -4.16 -15.11 4.00
N ALA A 76 -4.17 -15.99 2.98
CA ALA A 76 -4.64 -17.37 3.13
C ALA A 76 -3.94 -18.10 4.28
N TRP A 77 -2.61 -18.02 4.36
CA TRP A 77 -1.82 -18.65 5.43
C TRP A 77 -2.08 -18.09 6.83
N LYS A 78 -2.66 -16.89 6.93
CA LYS A 78 -3.04 -16.29 8.22
C LYS A 78 -4.46 -16.64 8.66
N LEU A 79 -5.26 -17.21 7.76
CA LEU A 79 -6.63 -17.62 8.03
C LEU A 79 -6.76 -19.08 8.48
N ASP A 80 -5.76 -19.91 8.17
CA ASP A 80 -5.60 -21.26 8.75
C ASP A 80 -5.27 -21.18 10.25
#